data_AF-A0A835B869-F1
#
_entry.id   AF-A0A835B869-F1
#
_cell.length_a   1.000
_cell.length_b   1.000
_cell.length_c   1.000
_cell.angle_alpha   90.00
_cell.angle_beta   90.00
_cell.angle_gamma   90.00
#
_symmetry.space_group_name_H-M   'P 1'
#
loop_
_entity.id
_entity.type
_entity.pdbx_description
1 polymer ?
#
loop_
_entity_poly.entity_id
_entity_poly.type
_entity_poly.pdbx_seq_one_letter_code
_entity_poly.pdbx_strand_id
1 'polypeptide(L)'
;MGADVRLLPEHLEKLAGLPSLRFLRLQFDVYEEQEKLIISYGAFPCLTDLVFQCGLGQLRLKFQHRAMQKLQRLCIQFGVGSNSGPFESINNFDYGLKNLPSLRHVVLHRSVRNSPDAQYAIRKAINSHPNHPVLSFV
;
A
#
# COMPACT_ATOMS: atom_id res chain seq x y z
N MET A 1 15.84 17.94 -10.19
CA MET A 1 14.67 17.83 -11.08
C MET A 1 14.63 16.40 -11.60
N GLY A 2 13.92 15.51 -10.91
CA GLY A 2 13.65 14.17 -11.46
C GLY A 2 12.51 14.32 -12.47
N ALA A 3 12.60 13.67 -13.62
CA ALA A 3 11.51 13.63 -14.58
C ALA A 3 10.26 13.11 -13.85
N ASP A 4 9.17 13.88 -13.91
CA ASP A 4 7.88 13.50 -13.37
C ASP A 4 7.28 12.41 -14.27
N VAL A 5 7.71 11.17 -14.04
CA VAL A 5 7.19 10.02 -14.78
C VAL A 5 5.83 9.71 -14.19
N ARG A 6 4.78 10.16 -14.88
CA ARG A 6 3.40 9.76 -14.55
C ARG A 6 3.29 8.24 -14.66
N LEU A 7 3.01 7.59 -13.53
CA LEU A 7 2.80 6.16 -13.43
C LEU A 7 1.41 5.82 -13.98
N LEU A 8 1.32 5.67 -15.30
CA LEU A 8 0.09 5.20 -15.96
C LEU A 8 -0.26 3.77 -15.52
N PRO A 9 -1.56 3.40 -15.46
CA PRO A 9 -1.98 2.03 -15.14
C PRO A 9 -1.27 0.95 -15.96
N GLU A 10 -1.03 1.24 -17.24
CA GLU A 10 -0.31 0.39 -18.20
C GLU A 10 1.11 0.03 -17.74
N HIS A 11 1.80 0.94 -17.04
CA HIS A 11 3.13 0.67 -16.49
C HIS A 11 3.06 -0.35 -15.36
N LEU A 12 2.04 -0.25 -14.51
CA LEU A 12 1.83 -1.18 -13.42
C LEU A 12 1.43 -2.57 -13.95
N GLU A 13 0.63 -2.64 -15.01
CA GLU A 13 0.27 -3.90 -15.67
C GLU A 13 1.49 -4.64 -16.22
N LYS A 14 2.41 -3.93 -16.86
CA LYS A 14 3.68 -4.52 -17.34
C LYS A 14 4.50 -5.10 -16.19
N LEU A 15 4.61 -4.37 -15.07
CA LEU A 15 5.30 -4.85 -13.87
C LEU A 15 4.57 -6.05 -13.23
N ALA A 16 3.23 -6.02 -13.24
CA ALA A 16 2.39 -7.05 -12.67
C ALA A 16 2.56 -8.41 -13.36
N GLY A 17 2.86 -8.41 -14.66
CA GLY A 17 3.10 -9.61 -15.44
C GLY A 17 4.49 -10.24 -15.26
N LEU A 18 5.43 -9.57 -14.56
CA LEU A 18 6.80 -10.07 -14.44
C LEU A 18 6.85 -11.33 -13.54
N PRO A 19 7.21 -12.51 -14.07
CA PRO A 19 7.10 -13.77 -13.34
C PRO A 19 8.16 -13.94 -12.24
N SER A 20 9.22 -13.13 -12.26
CA SER A 20 10.32 -13.19 -11.30
C SER A 20 10.40 -11.97 -10.37
N LEU A 21 9.46 -11.02 -10.48
CA LEU A 21 9.48 -9.81 -9.65
C LEU A 21 9.14 -10.17 -8.20
N ARG A 22 10.14 -10.12 -7.32
CA ARG A 22 10.02 -10.42 -5.88
C ARG A 22 9.89 -9.19 -5.00
N PHE A 23 10.54 -8.10 -5.41
CA PHE A 23 10.54 -6.83 -4.68
C PHE A 23 10.02 -5.72 -5.59
N LEU A 24 9.15 -4.88 -5.05
CA LEU A 24 8.64 -3.70 -5.73
C LEU A 24 8.57 -2.53 -4.74
N ARG A 25 9.13 -1.40 -5.15
CA ARG A 25 8.94 -0.12 -4.47
C ARG A 25 8.15 0.80 -5.40
N LEU A 26 7.03 1.29 -4.91
CA LEU A 26 6.21 2.30 -5.57
C LEU A 26 6.32 3.59 -4.76
N GLN A 27 6.79 4.66 -5.41
CA GLN A 27 6.85 5.99 -4.84
C GLN A 27 5.98 6.93 -5.67
N PHE A 28 5.10 7.65 -4.99
CA PHE A 28 4.15 8.56 -5.61
C PHE A 28 4.22 9.93 -4.96
N ASP A 29 4.42 10.95 -5.79
CA ASP A 29 4.36 12.37 -5.42
C ASP A 29 3.12 13.00 -6.09
N VAL A 30 1.93 12.50 -5.72
CA VAL A 30 0.68 12.85 -6.42
C VAL A 30 0.11 14.19 -5.94
N TYR A 31 -0.07 15.13 -6.87
CA TYR A 31 -0.76 16.41 -6.67
C TYR A 31 -2.20 16.46 -7.25
N GLU A 32 -2.60 15.46 -8.04
CA GLU A 32 -3.90 15.40 -8.74
C GLU A 32 -4.83 14.29 -8.18
N GLU A 33 -6.10 14.30 -8.61
CA GLU A 33 -7.30 13.58 -8.14
C GLU A 33 -7.22 12.04 -8.01
N GLN A 34 -6.05 11.43 -8.18
CA GLN A 34 -5.90 9.99 -8.10
C GLN A 34 -5.93 9.52 -6.64
N GLU A 35 -7.14 9.28 -6.15
CA GLU A 35 -7.40 8.93 -4.77
C GLU A 35 -7.09 7.47 -4.42
N LYS A 36 -7.04 6.56 -5.42
CA LYS A 36 -6.96 5.11 -5.18
C LYS A 36 -6.09 4.39 -6.21
N LEU A 37 -5.15 3.57 -5.72
CA LEU A 37 -4.42 2.57 -6.47
C LEU A 37 -5.01 1.19 -6.17
N ILE A 38 -5.59 0.55 -7.18
CA ILE A 38 -6.16 -0.79 -7.07
C ILE A 38 -5.21 -1.78 -7.71
N ILE A 39 -4.78 -2.78 -6.93
CA ILE A 39 -4.01 -3.91 -7.44
C ILE A 39 -4.99 -4.98 -7.92
N SER A 40 -5.01 -5.20 -9.23
CA SER A 40 -5.92 -6.12 -9.92
C SER A 40 -5.68 -7.59 -9.57
N TYR A 41 -6.69 -8.41 -9.85
CA TYR A 41 -6.65 -9.87 -9.70
C TYR A 41 -5.43 -10.50 -10.40
N GLY A 42 -4.72 -11.40 -9.72
CA GLY A 42 -3.61 -12.16 -10.29
C GLY A 42 -2.34 -11.37 -10.57
N ALA A 43 -2.34 -10.05 -10.31
CA ALA A 43 -1.17 -9.21 -10.45
C ALA A 43 -0.06 -9.65 -9.49
N PHE A 44 1.19 -9.59 -9.97
CA PHE A 44 2.39 -9.83 -9.18
C PHE A 44 2.45 -11.24 -8.53
N PRO A 45 2.44 -12.32 -9.33
CA PRO A 45 2.31 -13.70 -8.84
C PRO A 45 3.46 -14.16 -7.95
N CYS A 46 4.64 -13.52 -8.05
CA CYS A 46 5.85 -13.89 -7.32
C CYS A 46 6.35 -12.83 -6.33
N LEU A 47 5.62 -11.74 -6.15
CA LEU A 47 6.04 -10.64 -5.29
C LEU A 47 5.96 -11.04 -3.82
N THR A 48 7.05 -10.84 -3.09
CA THR A 48 7.18 -11.15 -1.66
C THR A 48 7.24 -9.89 -0.80
N ASP A 49 7.74 -8.78 -1.36
CA ASP A 49 7.99 -7.54 -0.65
C ASP A 49 7.48 -6.34 -1.46
N LEU A 50 6.57 -5.57 -0.84
CA LEU A 50 6.03 -4.34 -1.40
C LEU A 50 6.33 -3.17 -0.47
N VAL A 51 6.93 -2.12 -1.03
CA VAL A 51 7.06 -0.81 -0.36
C VAL A 51 6.19 0.18 -1.11
N PHE A 52 5.20 0.74 -0.42
CA PHE A 52 4.33 1.78 -0.94
C PHE A 52 4.60 3.10 -0.21
N GLN A 53 5.03 4.11 -0.98
CA GLN A 53 5.36 5.44 -0.49
C GLN A 53 4.50 6.47 -1.23
N CYS A 54 3.77 7.31 -0.50
CA CYS A 54 2.96 8.39 -1.08
C CYS A 54 3.23 9.70 -0.35
N GLY A 55 3.90 10.66 -0.98
CA GLY A 55 4.40 11.89 -0.35
C GLY A 55 3.33 12.84 0.21
N LEU A 56 2.12 12.84 -0.36
CA LEU A 56 1.03 13.74 0.04
C LEU A 56 -0.13 13.06 0.78
N GLY A 57 -0.07 11.75 0.99
CA GLY A 57 -1.05 10.99 1.78
C GLY A 57 -2.43 10.80 1.13
N GLN A 58 -2.64 11.28 -0.10
CA GLN A 58 -3.94 11.26 -0.77
C GLN A 58 -4.24 9.94 -1.52
N LEU A 59 -3.19 9.21 -1.95
CA LEU A 59 -3.35 7.97 -2.71
C LEU A 59 -3.56 6.77 -1.78
N ARG A 60 -4.69 6.08 -1.91
CA ARG A 60 -5.05 4.91 -1.11
C ARG A 60 -4.77 3.60 -1.85
N LEU A 61 -4.07 2.66 -1.23
CA LEU A 61 -3.75 1.36 -1.82
C LEU A 61 -4.78 0.29 -1.44
N LYS A 62 -5.40 -0.38 -2.41
CA LYS A 62 -6.32 -1.51 -2.18
C LYS A 62 -5.93 -2.76 -2.96
N PHE A 63 -5.92 -3.89 -2.27
CA PHE A 63 -5.67 -5.21 -2.87
C PHE A 63 -6.98 -5.93 -3.19
N GLN A 64 -7.18 -6.32 -4.45
CA GLN A 64 -8.29 -7.18 -4.84
C GLN A 64 -8.03 -8.65 -4.49
N HIS A 65 -9.07 -9.47 -4.61
CA HIS A 65 -8.96 -10.91 -4.40
C HIS A 65 -7.90 -11.54 -5.32
N ARG A 66 -7.12 -12.47 -4.78
CA ARG A 66 -6.00 -13.15 -5.47
C ARG A 66 -4.85 -12.26 -5.96
N ALA A 67 -4.80 -10.98 -5.59
CA ALA A 67 -3.61 -10.17 -5.83
C ALA A 67 -2.44 -10.69 -4.99
N MET A 68 -1.21 -10.60 -5.52
CA MET A 68 0.04 -10.74 -4.74
C MET A 68 0.06 -11.93 -3.77
N GLN A 69 -0.27 -13.13 -4.25
CA GLN A 69 -0.50 -14.31 -3.39
C GLN A 69 0.69 -14.75 -2.55
N LYS A 70 1.90 -14.35 -2.93
CA LYS A 70 3.15 -14.64 -2.21
C LYS A 70 3.66 -13.48 -1.36
N LEU A 71 2.91 -12.38 -1.26
CA LEU A 71 3.36 -11.20 -0.52
C LEU A 71 3.47 -11.52 0.97
N GLN A 72 4.67 -11.35 1.52
CA GLN A 72 4.98 -11.62 2.92
C GLN A 72 5.15 -10.32 3.70
N ARG A 73 5.70 -9.28 3.07
CA ARG A 73 5.99 -8.00 3.71
C ARG A 73 5.36 -6.85 2.95
N LEU A 74 4.58 -6.05 3.67
CA LEU A 74 4.00 -4.80 3.20
C LEU A 74 4.54 -3.64 4.04
N CYS A 75 5.22 -2.69 3.40
CA CYS A 75 5.66 -1.45 4.02
C CYS A 75 4.85 -0.28 3.48
N ILE A 76 4.26 0.51 4.36
CA ILE A 76 3.43 1.67 4.01
C ILE A 76 4.04 2.92 4.62
N GLN A 77 4.27 3.92 3.77
CA GLN A 77 4.74 5.24 4.15
C GLN A 77 3.89 6.30 3.47
N PHE A 78 3.18 7.10 4.26
CA PHE A 78 2.56 8.34 3.78
C PHE A 78 3.47 9.51 4.14
N GLY A 79 3.72 10.46 3.25
CA GLY A 79 4.42 11.68 3.58
C GLY A 79 3.48 12.63 4.32
N VAL A 80 4.08 13.51 5.12
CA VAL A 80 3.38 14.60 5.81
C VAL A 80 3.40 15.79 4.86
N GLY A 81 2.39 15.91 4.01
CA GLY A 81 2.28 17.08 3.14
C GLY A 81 2.01 18.33 3.99
N SER A 82 2.74 19.41 3.76
CA SER A 82 2.60 20.69 4.50
C SER A 82 1.18 21.30 4.44
N ASN A 83 0.37 20.86 3.47
CA ASN A 83 -1.00 21.31 3.21
C ASN A 83 -2.02 20.16 3.31
N SER A 84 -1.67 19.04 3.94
CA SER A 84 -2.61 17.91 4.06
C SER A 84 -3.80 18.34 4.92
N GLY A 85 -4.96 18.52 4.27
CA GLY A 85 -6.25 18.52 4.94
C GLY A 85 -6.40 17.30 5.85
N PRO A 86 -7.41 17.29 6.74
CA PRO A 86 -7.48 16.31 7.81
C PRO A 86 -7.37 14.88 7.26
N PHE A 87 -6.56 14.06 7.94
CA PHE A 87 -6.38 12.62 7.70
C PHE A 87 -7.70 11.80 7.74
N GLU A 88 -8.85 12.48 7.91
CA GLU A 88 -10.24 12.00 7.97
C GLU A 88 -10.57 10.92 6.93
N SER A 89 -9.91 10.92 5.77
CA SER A 89 -10.23 10.00 4.70
C SER A 89 -9.51 8.64 4.75
N ILE A 90 -8.62 8.43 5.73
CA ILE A 90 -8.04 7.11 6.04
C ILE A 90 -8.96 6.30 6.98
N ASN A 91 -9.86 6.98 7.67
CA ASN A 91 -10.54 6.50 8.88
C ASN A 91 -11.43 5.26 8.69
N ASN A 92 -11.75 4.87 7.45
CA ASN A 92 -12.54 3.68 7.16
C ASN A 92 -12.17 2.98 5.83
N PHE A 93 -10.95 3.17 5.34
CA PHE A 93 -10.56 2.59 4.06
C PHE A 93 -10.22 1.10 4.19
N ASP A 94 -10.95 0.24 3.48
CA ASP A 94 -10.61 -1.18 3.35
C ASP A 94 -9.43 -1.35 2.39
N TYR A 95 -8.24 -1.52 2.97
CA TYR A 95 -7.00 -1.83 2.25
C TYR A 95 -7.03 -3.19 1.55
N GLY A 96 -7.97 -4.09 1.89
CA GLY A 96 -8.05 -5.42 1.30
C GLY A 96 -6.97 -6.37 1.79
N LEU A 97 -6.39 -6.14 2.98
CA LEU A 97 -5.32 -7.00 3.53
C LEU A 97 -5.74 -8.48 3.63
N LYS A 98 -7.02 -8.76 3.91
CA LYS A 98 -7.59 -10.11 3.93
C LYS A 98 -7.41 -10.91 2.63
N ASN A 99 -7.14 -10.23 1.52
CA ASN A 99 -6.93 -10.85 0.21
C ASN A 99 -5.49 -11.33 -0.01
N LEU A 100 -4.59 -11.12 0.97
CA LEU A 100 -3.16 -11.41 0.89
C LEU A 100 -2.80 -12.64 1.75
N PRO A 101 -3.01 -13.87 1.25
CA PRO A 101 -2.96 -15.09 2.08
C PRO A 101 -1.57 -15.47 2.59
N SER A 102 -0.49 -14.81 2.11
CA SER A 102 0.87 -15.04 2.59
C SER A 102 1.39 -13.91 3.48
N LEU A 103 0.57 -12.90 3.78
CA LEU A 103 1.02 -11.71 4.50
C LEU A 103 1.43 -12.08 5.93
N ARG A 104 2.66 -11.69 6.31
CA ARG A 104 3.27 -11.97 7.61
C ARG A 104 3.71 -10.70 8.34
N HIS A 105 4.08 -9.66 7.61
CA HIS A 105 4.60 -8.43 8.19
C HIS A 105 3.95 -7.20 7.56
N VAL A 106 3.46 -6.30 8.40
CA VAL A 106 3.03 -4.96 8.02
C VAL A 106 3.93 -3.95 8.75
N VAL A 107 4.57 -3.10 7.99
CA VAL A 107 5.50 -2.07 8.48
C VAL A 107 4.89 -0.70 8.19
N LEU A 108 4.69 0.11 9.22
CA LEU A 108 4.18 1.47 9.08
C LEU A 108 5.29 2.47 9.41
N HIS A 109 5.55 3.40 8.49
CA HIS A 109 6.49 4.48 8.75
C HIS A 109 5.93 5.49 9.79
N ARG A 110 6.80 6.15 10.55
CA ARG A 110 6.46 7.12 11.61
C ARG A 110 5.46 8.21 11.20
N SER A 111 5.43 8.59 9.94
CA SER A 111 4.46 9.56 9.41
C SER A 111 3.02 9.05 9.45
N VAL A 112 2.80 7.73 9.36
CA VAL A 112 1.49 7.09 9.56
C VAL A 112 1.14 6.99 11.05
N ARG A 113 2.15 7.00 11.94
CA ARG A 113 1.96 6.97 13.40
C ARG A 113 1.21 8.19 13.93
N ASN A 114 1.25 9.32 13.22
CA ASN A 114 0.58 10.53 13.66
C ASN A 114 -0.94 10.53 13.37
N SER A 115 -1.47 9.47 12.76
CA SER A 115 -2.91 9.24 12.58
C SER A 115 -3.39 8.04 13.42
N PRO A 116 -4.03 8.29 14.59
CA PRO A 116 -4.59 7.22 15.43
C PRO A 116 -5.61 6.35 14.70
N ASP A 117 -6.44 6.95 13.85
CA ASP A 117 -7.49 6.25 13.11
C ASP A 117 -6.93 5.33 12.02
N ALA A 118 -5.90 5.78 11.29
CA ALA A 118 -5.19 4.94 10.33
C ALA A 118 -4.56 3.72 11.01
N GLN A 119 -3.93 3.94 12.16
CA GLN A 119 -3.42 2.84 12.97
C GLN A 119 -4.53 1.89 13.41
N TYR A 120 -5.69 2.41 13.83
CA TYR A 120 -6.82 1.60 14.24
C TYR A 120 -7.37 0.75 13.09
N ALA A 121 -7.58 1.33 11.91
CA ALA A 121 -8.07 0.62 10.73
C ALA A 121 -7.11 -0.50 10.29
N ILE A 122 -5.80 -0.20 10.26
CA ILE A 122 -4.77 -1.19 9.91
C ILE A 122 -4.69 -2.29 10.98
N ARG A 123 -4.69 -1.94 12.28
CA ARG A 123 -4.72 -2.92 13.37
C ARG A 123 -5.95 -3.80 13.31
N LYS A 124 -7.12 -3.24 13.04
CA LYS A 124 -8.36 -3.99 12.87
C LYS A 124 -8.25 -4.97 11.70
N ALA A 125 -7.74 -4.51 10.56
CA ALA A 125 -7.54 -5.36 9.39
C ALA A 125 -6.53 -6.49 9.65
N ILE A 126 -5.47 -6.22 10.41
CA ILE A 126 -4.47 -7.21 10.85
C ILE A 126 -5.09 -8.23 11.81
N ASN A 127 -5.86 -7.78 12.79
CA ASN A 127 -6.49 -8.67 13.79
C ASN A 127 -7.52 -9.61 13.16
N SER A 128 -8.20 -9.17 12.11
CA SER A 128 -9.13 -10.00 11.34
C SER A 128 -8.47 -10.84 10.25
N HIS A 129 -7.14 -10.74 10.07
CA HIS A 129 -6.41 -11.48 9.04
C HIS A 129 -6.11 -12.91 9.49
N PRO A 130 -6.35 -13.95 8.66
CA PRO A 130 -6.15 -15.35 9.05
C PRO A 130 -4.74 -15.68 9.58
N ASN A 131 -3.71 -15.04 9.04
CA ASN A 131 -2.32 -15.27 9.46
C ASN A 131 -1.83 -14.36 10.60
N HIS A 132 -2.66 -13.46 11.13
CA HIS A 132 -2.27 -12.50 12.17
C HIS A 132 -0.89 -11.85 11.94
N PRO A 133 -0.70 -11.08 10.85
CA PRO A 133 0.60 -10.53 10.51
C PRO A 133 1.13 -9.59 11.59
N VAL A 134 2.45 -9.61 11.80
CA VAL A 134 3.13 -8.76 12.79
C VAL A 134 3.10 -7.31 12.31
N LEU A 135 2.60 -6.42 13.16
CA LEU A 135 2.66 -4.97 12.95
C LEU A 135 3.92 -4.38 13.58
N SER A 136 4.71 -3.66 12.80
CA SER A 136 5.91 -2.95 13.25
C SER A 136 5.95 -1.50 12.75
N PHE A 137 6.78 -0.68 13.39
CA PHE A 137 6.92 0.75 13.09
C PHE A 137 8.39 1.09 12.80
N VAL A 138 8.64 1.96 11.82
CA VAL A 138 9.99 2.43 11.42
C VAL A 138 10.04 3.95 11.27
#